data_AF-A0A7Y6ZT47-F1
#
_entry.id   AF-A0A7Y6ZT47-F1
#
_cell.length_a   1.000
_cell.length_b   1.000
_cell.length_c   1.000
_cell.angle_alpha   90.00
_cell.angle_beta   90.00
_cell.angle_gamma   90.00
#
_symmetry.space_group_name_H-M   'P 1'
#
loop_
_entity.id
_entity.type
_entity.pdbx_description
1 polymer ?
#
loop_
_entity_poly.entity_id
_entity_poly.type
_entity_poly.pdbx_seq_one_letter_code
_entity_poly.pdbx_strand_id
1 'polypeptide(L)'
;MPRPRKSLINLSDTPYYHCISRCVRRAFLCGEDKLTGKSYEHRRQWVEDRLLFLAEVFCVDVCAYAVMSNHTHVVLRINKQKADSLGVKDVIRRWHRLYKGMLLPQRYIAPADCNTLSEAETATVISLAEVYRKRLYDISWFMRLLNESIARRANKEDNCTGHFWEGRFKSQALLDEAALAACMAYVDLNPVRACLADTPEVSMHTSIKKRINEAKLNRQPAPLLPFAGNPTNNMPDGLPFRLQDYIELVELSGRCLHPNKKGKINDSNSRILSRIGLEYCDWKNMVSGIETTFKSSVSIEKQLNQRKKQEGYG
;
A
#
# COMPACT_ATOMS: atom_id res chain seq x y z
N MET A 1 -1.70 -26.42 0.16
CA MET A 1 -1.36 -25.77 -1.13
C MET A 1 -1.61 -24.27 -1.06
N PRO A 2 -0.77 -23.42 -1.68
CA PRO A 2 -1.04 -21.99 -1.82
C PRO A 2 -2.30 -21.77 -2.67
N ARG A 3 -3.24 -20.96 -2.17
CA ARG A 3 -4.47 -20.61 -2.91
C ARG A 3 -4.14 -19.61 -4.04
N PRO A 4 -4.80 -19.70 -5.21
CA PRO A 4 -4.59 -18.74 -6.29
C PRO A 4 -5.03 -17.33 -5.87
N ARG A 5 -4.31 -16.27 -6.27
CA ARG A 5 -4.60 -14.88 -5.79
C ARG A 5 -6.01 -14.39 -6.10
N LYS A 6 -6.65 -14.87 -7.18
CA LYS A 6 -8.05 -14.59 -7.47
C LYS A 6 -9.02 -15.00 -6.36
N SER A 7 -8.61 -15.90 -5.46
CA SER A 7 -9.37 -16.28 -4.26
C SER A 7 -8.84 -15.65 -2.97
N LEU A 8 -7.82 -14.78 -3.05
CA LEU A 8 -7.30 -13.99 -1.93
C LEU A 8 -7.69 -12.51 -2.02
N ILE A 9 -8.01 -12.02 -3.22
CA ILE A 9 -8.51 -10.66 -3.46
C ILE A 9 -9.99 -10.78 -3.82
N ASN A 10 -10.84 -10.29 -2.95
CA ASN A 10 -12.28 -10.25 -3.14
C ASN A 10 -12.82 -8.86 -2.80
N LEU A 11 -13.29 -8.15 -3.82
CA LEU A 11 -13.82 -6.80 -3.67
C LEU A 11 -15.19 -6.74 -2.98
N SER A 12 -15.91 -7.87 -2.87
CA SER A 12 -17.13 -7.92 -2.06
C SER A 12 -16.82 -7.85 -0.56
N ASP A 13 -15.63 -8.29 -0.16
CA ASP A 13 -15.24 -8.36 1.26
C ASP A 13 -14.56 -7.06 1.69
N THR A 14 -13.60 -6.58 0.89
CA THR A 14 -12.93 -5.30 1.14
C THR A 14 -12.14 -4.82 -0.09
N PRO A 15 -12.06 -3.50 -0.32
CA PRO A 15 -11.12 -2.92 -1.29
C PRO A 15 -9.70 -2.74 -0.71
N TYR A 16 -9.47 -2.95 0.59
CA TYR A 16 -8.22 -2.62 1.27
C TYR A 16 -7.33 -3.85 1.50
N TYR A 17 -6.05 -3.72 1.14
CA TYR A 17 -5.07 -4.80 1.23
C TYR A 17 -3.72 -4.33 1.73
N HIS A 18 -3.13 -5.08 2.65
CA HIS A 18 -1.73 -4.96 3.05
C HIS A 18 -0.86 -5.89 2.22
N CYS A 19 0.08 -5.31 1.49
CA CYS A 19 1.00 -5.99 0.58
C CYS A 19 2.43 -5.91 1.08
N ILE A 20 3.14 -7.05 1.04
CA ILE A 20 4.52 -7.17 1.51
C ILE A 20 5.38 -7.87 0.46
N SER A 21 6.48 -7.25 0.06
CA SER A 21 7.50 -7.83 -0.82
C SER A 21 8.83 -7.91 -0.08
N ARG A 22 9.45 -9.09 -0.02
CA ARG A 22 10.74 -9.30 0.66
C ARG A 22 11.81 -9.77 -0.33
N CYS A 23 13.00 -9.19 -0.23
CA CYS A 23 14.16 -9.54 -1.06
C CYS A 23 14.75 -10.87 -0.63
N VAL A 24 15.35 -11.60 -1.58
CA VAL A 24 16.08 -12.83 -1.26
C VAL A 24 17.20 -12.55 -0.26
N ARG A 25 17.57 -13.55 0.54
CA ARG A 25 18.66 -13.42 1.50
C ARG A 25 19.94 -12.92 0.78
N ARG A 26 20.53 -11.83 1.30
CA ARG A 26 21.69 -11.09 0.74
C ARG A 26 21.42 -10.20 -0.49
N ALA A 27 20.21 -10.17 -1.05
CA ALA A 27 19.79 -9.04 -1.87
C ALA A 27 19.39 -7.90 -0.94
N PHE A 28 20.27 -6.90 -0.79
CA PHE A 28 19.94 -5.69 -0.05
C PHE A 28 18.93 -4.89 -0.88
N LEU A 29 17.73 -4.68 -0.33
CA LEU A 29 16.79 -3.74 -0.94
C LEU A 29 17.35 -2.33 -0.82
N CYS A 30 17.80 -1.99 0.39
CA CYS A 30 18.53 -0.78 0.73
C CYS A 30 19.32 -1.00 2.03
N GLY A 31 20.02 0.03 2.50
CA GLY A 31 20.91 -0.04 3.66
C GLY A 31 22.35 -0.43 3.29
N GLU A 32 23.17 -0.60 4.31
CA GLU A 32 24.60 -0.88 4.17
C GLU A 32 24.90 -2.38 4.31
N ASP A 33 25.65 -2.91 3.36
CA ASP A 33 26.20 -4.26 3.48
C ASP A 33 27.43 -4.24 4.39
N LYS A 34 27.25 -4.71 5.63
CA LYS A 34 28.32 -4.76 6.65
C LYS A 34 29.54 -5.58 6.24
N LEU A 35 29.44 -6.47 5.25
CA LEU A 35 30.58 -7.27 4.79
C LEU A 35 31.44 -6.52 3.79
N THR A 36 30.82 -5.73 2.90
CA THR A 36 31.52 -5.05 1.81
C THR A 36 31.67 -3.54 2.04
N GLY A 37 30.95 -2.96 3.01
CA GLY A 37 30.83 -1.52 3.24
C GLY A 37 30.01 -0.80 2.17
N LYS A 38 29.43 -1.51 1.19
CA LYS A 38 28.68 -0.90 0.10
C LYS A 38 27.29 -0.47 0.58
N SER A 39 26.95 0.79 0.34
CA SER A 39 25.64 1.35 0.66
C SER A 39 24.67 1.26 -0.52
N TYR A 40 23.49 0.72 -0.25
CA TYR A 40 22.35 0.63 -1.16
C TYR A 40 21.20 1.55 -0.73
N GLU A 41 21.44 2.48 0.19
CA GLU A 41 20.37 3.32 0.77
C GLU A 41 19.61 4.13 -0.30
N HIS A 42 20.32 4.55 -1.35
CA HIS A 42 19.74 5.27 -2.49
C HIS A 42 18.59 4.50 -3.19
N ARG A 43 18.55 3.17 -3.10
CA ARG A 43 17.49 2.32 -3.68
C ARG A 43 16.14 2.56 -3.00
N ARG A 44 16.13 3.05 -1.76
CA ARG A 44 14.90 3.37 -1.02
C ARG A 44 14.07 4.44 -1.75
N GLN A 45 14.73 5.45 -2.30
CA GLN A 45 14.08 6.46 -3.14
C GLN A 45 13.53 5.85 -4.43
N TRP A 46 14.24 4.90 -5.05
CA TRP A 46 13.74 4.23 -6.27
C TRP A 46 12.42 3.50 -6.03
N VAL A 47 12.29 2.85 -4.87
CA VAL A 47 11.05 2.18 -4.46
C VAL A 47 9.93 3.19 -4.25
N GLU A 48 10.20 4.26 -3.49
CA GLU A 48 9.21 5.32 -3.23
C GLU A 48 8.73 5.98 -4.53
N ASP A 49 9.65 6.43 -5.38
CA ASP A 49 9.33 7.09 -6.65
C ASP A 49 8.47 6.18 -7.53
N ARG A 50 8.86 4.90 -7.63
CA ARG A 50 8.13 3.94 -8.45
C ARG A 50 6.74 3.66 -7.88
N LEU A 51 6.61 3.54 -6.56
CA LEU A 51 5.35 3.31 -5.89
C LEU A 51 4.37 4.47 -6.15
N LEU A 52 4.82 5.71 -5.94
CA LEU A 52 3.98 6.89 -6.10
C LEU A 52 3.63 7.15 -7.57
N PHE A 53 4.57 6.93 -8.49
CA PHE A 53 4.29 6.96 -9.92
C PHE A 53 3.20 5.95 -10.32
N LEU A 54 3.27 4.71 -9.79
CA LEU A 54 2.25 3.71 -10.09
C LEU A 54 0.88 4.11 -9.51
N ALA A 55 0.83 4.75 -8.33
CA ALA A 55 -0.39 5.26 -7.73
C ALA A 55 -1.09 6.32 -8.60
N GLU A 56 -0.32 7.15 -9.31
CA GLU A 56 -0.89 8.12 -10.27
C GLU A 56 -1.46 7.46 -11.52
N VAL A 57 -0.82 6.38 -11.99
CA VAL A 57 -1.19 5.68 -13.22
C VAL A 57 -2.39 4.75 -13.00
N PHE A 58 -2.34 3.94 -11.95
CA PHE A 58 -3.35 2.94 -11.62
C PHE A 58 -4.59 3.58 -10.98
N CYS A 59 -5.67 2.80 -10.96
CA CYS A 59 -6.84 3.01 -10.10
C CYS A 59 -6.68 2.20 -8.81
N VAL A 60 -5.49 2.30 -8.21
CA VAL A 60 -5.11 1.69 -6.93
C VAL A 60 -4.47 2.79 -6.11
N ASP A 61 -5.07 3.11 -4.98
CA ASP A 61 -4.63 4.21 -4.14
C ASP A 61 -3.68 3.69 -3.05
N VAL A 62 -2.69 4.49 -2.66
CA VAL A 62 -1.76 4.17 -1.58
C VAL A 62 -2.25 4.79 -0.27
N CYS A 63 -2.68 3.95 0.67
CA CYS A 63 -3.14 4.37 1.99
C CYS A 63 -1.94 4.67 2.91
N ALA A 64 -1.00 3.73 2.97
CA ALA A 64 0.22 3.83 3.76
C ALA A 64 1.35 3.02 3.12
N TYR A 65 2.60 3.35 3.40
CA TYR A 65 3.76 2.56 3.00
C TYR A 65 4.97 2.81 3.90
N ALA A 66 5.85 1.82 3.97
CA ALA A 66 7.18 1.94 4.52
C ALA A 66 8.14 1.06 3.70
N VAL A 67 9.21 1.68 3.19
CA VAL A 67 10.32 0.94 2.57
C VAL A 67 11.27 0.55 3.69
N MET A 68 11.64 -0.73 3.81
CA MET A 68 12.57 -1.26 4.81
C MET A 68 13.85 -1.77 4.12
N SER A 69 14.90 -2.10 4.87
CA SER A 69 16.21 -2.52 4.32
C SER A 69 16.16 -3.78 3.44
N ASN A 70 15.21 -4.68 3.67
CA ASN A 70 15.08 -5.94 2.91
C ASN A 70 13.64 -6.25 2.48
N HIS A 71 12.68 -5.37 2.73
CA HIS A 71 11.29 -5.56 2.32
C HIS A 71 10.53 -4.24 2.20
N THR A 72 9.35 -4.27 1.60
CA THR A 72 8.43 -3.14 1.51
C THR A 72 7.09 -3.51 2.13
N HIS A 73 6.51 -2.58 2.87
CA HIS A 73 5.12 -2.64 3.30
C HIS A 73 4.31 -1.58 2.56
N VAL A 74 3.18 -1.98 1.98
CA VAL A 74 2.27 -1.07 1.28
C VAL A 74 0.83 -1.43 1.60
N VAL A 75 0.06 -0.47 2.08
CA VAL A 75 -1.40 -0.58 2.26
C VAL A 75 -2.07 0.09 1.06
N LEU A 76 -2.86 -0.68 0.33
CA LEU A 76 -3.47 -0.30 -0.94
C LEU A 76 -5.00 -0.33 -0.86
N ARG A 77 -5.66 0.55 -1.60
CA ARG A 77 -7.10 0.50 -1.86
C ARG A 77 -7.34 0.26 -3.36
N ILE A 78 -8.11 -0.76 -3.69
CA ILE A 78 -8.58 -0.98 -5.08
C ILE A 78 -9.74 -0.03 -5.36
N ASN A 79 -9.55 0.91 -6.28
CA ASN A 79 -10.61 1.84 -6.69
C ASN A 79 -11.22 1.40 -8.02
N LYS A 80 -12.04 0.34 -7.96
CA LYS A 80 -12.73 -0.20 -9.13
C LYS A 80 -13.67 0.84 -9.76
N GLN A 81 -14.38 1.62 -8.93
CA GLN A 81 -15.28 2.67 -9.40
C GLN A 81 -14.55 3.72 -10.27
N LYS A 82 -13.37 4.15 -9.85
CA LYS A 82 -12.51 5.04 -10.65
C LYS A 82 -12.11 4.39 -11.97
N ALA A 83 -11.80 3.09 -11.99
CA ALA A 83 -11.48 2.40 -13.24
C ALA A 83 -12.69 2.31 -14.18
N ASP A 84 -13.85 1.99 -13.64
CA ASP A 84 -15.11 1.85 -14.37
C ASP A 84 -15.58 3.20 -14.97
N SER A 85 -15.26 4.33 -14.32
CA SER A 85 -15.59 5.66 -14.83
C SER A 85 -14.64 6.20 -15.90
N LEU A 86 -13.48 5.57 -16.14
CA LEU A 86 -12.54 6.03 -17.16
C LEU A 86 -13.05 5.75 -18.58
N GLY A 87 -12.98 6.77 -19.43
CA GLY A 87 -13.17 6.61 -20.87
C GLY A 87 -12.03 5.81 -21.51
N VAL A 88 -12.29 5.25 -22.70
CA VAL A 88 -11.34 4.43 -23.47
C VAL A 88 -9.99 5.15 -23.67
N LYS A 89 -10.03 6.44 -24.06
CA LYS A 89 -8.83 7.24 -24.27
C LYS A 89 -8.01 7.40 -22.99
N ASP A 90 -8.65 7.57 -21.83
CA ASP A 90 -7.94 7.77 -20.56
C ASP A 90 -7.31 6.48 -20.05
N VAL A 91 -7.98 5.34 -20.23
CA VAL A 91 -7.40 4.02 -19.96
C VAL A 91 -6.13 3.81 -20.79
N ILE A 92 -6.18 4.11 -22.10
CA ILE A 92 -5.03 3.97 -23.00
C ILE A 92 -3.91 4.93 -22.58
N ARG A 93 -4.21 6.20 -22.33
CA ARG A 93 -3.22 7.21 -21.89
C ARG A 93 -2.51 6.78 -20.61
N ARG A 94 -3.26 6.30 -19.61
CA ARG A 94 -2.69 5.76 -18.36
C ARG A 94 -1.79 4.58 -18.65
N TRP A 95 -2.25 3.60 -19.43
CA TRP A 95 -1.45 2.42 -19.77
C TRP A 95 -0.16 2.77 -20.52
N HIS A 96 -0.23 3.76 -21.42
CA HIS A 96 0.92 4.23 -22.19
C HIS A 96 1.96 5.00 -21.35
N ARG A 97 1.65 5.40 -20.11
CA ARG A 97 2.68 5.86 -19.16
C ARG A 97 3.60 4.73 -18.71
N LEU A 98 3.16 3.47 -18.79
CA LEU A 98 3.92 2.28 -18.35
C LEU A 98 4.68 1.62 -19.49
N TYR A 99 4.13 1.70 -20.70
CA TYR A 99 4.62 1.02 -21.89
C TYR A 99 4.50 1.94 -23.10
N LYS A 100 5.40 1.82 -24.07
CA LYS A 100 5.36 2.63 -25.31
C LYS A 100 3.99 2.58 -26.03
N GLY A 101 3.23 1.51 -25.86
CA GLY A 101 1.92 1.32 -26.50
C GLY A 101 2.02 0.71 -27.90
N MET A 102 0.94 0.11 -28.37
CA MET A 102 0.82 -0.39 -29.74
C MET A 102 0.39 0.75 -30.68
N LEU A 103 0.70 0.63 -31.98
CA LEU A 103 0.41 1.68 -32.97
C LEU A 103 -1.08 2.04 -33.02
N LEU A 104 -1.97 1.04 -32.95
CA LEU A 104 -3.40 1.27 -33.13
C LEU A 104 -4.03 2.08 -31.98
N PRO A 105 -3.79 1.77 -30.69
CA PRO A 105 -4.18 2.64 -29.57
C PRO A 105 -3.52 4.03 -29.61
N GLN A 106 -2.29 4.16 -30.12
CA GLN A 106 -1.63 5.46 -30.29
C GLN A 106 -2.40 6.33 -31.31
N ARG A 107 -2.73 5.79 -32.48
CA ARG A 107 -3.58 6.45 -33.49
C ARG A 107 -4.94 6.84 -32.93
N TYR A 108 -5.57 5.95 -32.14
CA TYR A 108 -6.88 6.20 -31.55
C TYR A 108 -6.92 7.41 -30.59
N ILE A 109 -5.85 7.64 -29.83
CA ILE A 109 -5.76 8.79 -28.91
C ILE A 109 -5.18 10.06 -29.56
N ALA A 110 -4.55 9.95 -30.73
CA ALA A 110 -3.99 11.06 -31.48
C ALA A 110 -5.10 11.86 -32.17
N PRO A 111 -5.24 13.19 -31.94
CA PRO A 111 -6.30 13.99 -32.54
C PRO A 111 -6.30 13.98 -34.08
N ALA A 112 -5.12 13.90 -34.70
CA ALA A 112 -4.98 13.90 -36.16
C ALA A 112 -5.47 12.60 -36.80
N ASP A 113 -5.32 11.47 -36.10
CA ASP A 113 -5.54 10.14 -36.68
C ASP A 113 -6.82 9.48 -36.19
N CYS A 114 -7.48 9.99 -35.14
CA CYS A 114 -8.57 9.28 -34.48
C CYS A 114 -9.78 9.00 -35.38
N ASN A 115 -9.99 9.82 -36.43
CA ASN A 115 -11.08 9.64 -37.40
C ASN A 115 -10.67 8.79 -38.62
N THR A 116 -9.42 8.30 -38.66
CA THR A 116 -8.89 7.48 -39.76
C THR A 116 -9.00 5.97 -39.52
N LEU A 117 -9.42 5.57 -38.31
CA LEU A 117 -9.59 4.17 -37.97
C LEU A 117 -10.91 3.65 -38.54
N SER A 118 -10.87 2.49 -39.18
CA SER A 118 -12.07 1.72 -39.52
C SER A 118 -12.85 1.31 -38.26
N GLU A 119 -14.09 0.88 -38.45
CA GLU A 119 -14.92 0.36 -37.37
C GLU A 119 -14.29 -0.87 -36.68
N ALA A 120 -13.72 -1.80 -37.46
CA ALA A 120 -13.04 -2.98 -36.93
C ALA A 120 -11.78 -2.63 -36.12
N GLU A 121 -10.99 -1.66 -36.60
CA GLU A 121 -9.84 -1.13 -35.86
C GLU A 121 -10.28 -0.47 -34.55
N THR A 122 -11.36 0.32 -34.58
CA THR A 122 -11.92 0.97 -33.39
C THR A 122 -12.40 -0.05 -32.36
N ALA A 123 -13.15 -1.07 -32.80
CA ALA A 123 -13.61 -2.16 -31.94
C ALA A 123 -12.44 -2.91 -31.28
N THR A 124 -11.34 -3.12 -32.02
CA THR A 124 -10.11 -3.74 -31.50
C THR A 124 -9.49 -2.90 -30.38
N VAL A 125 -9.41 -1.57 -30.57
CA VAL A 125 -8.88 -0.67 -29.55
C VAL A 125 -9.75 -0.65 -28.29
N ILE A 126 -11.08 -0.64 -28.44
CA ILE A 126 -12.01 -0.68 -27.31
C ILE A 126 -11.82 -1.98 -26.51
N SER A 127 -11.77 -3.13 -27.19
CA SER A 127 -11.52 -4.43 -26.55
C SER A 127 -10.19 -4.47 -25.80
N LEU A 128 -9.13 -3.90 -26.39
CA LEU A 128 -7.83 -3.79 -25.75
C LEU A 128 -7.87 -2.87 -24.51
N ALA A 129 -8.59 -1.76 -24.59
CA ALA A 129 -8.77 -0.85 -23.47
C ALA A 129 -9.51 -1.53 -22.30
N GLU A 130 -10.49 -2.41 -22.54
CA GLU A 130 -11.12 -3.20 -21.47
C GLU A 130 -10.11 -4.08 -20.72
N VAL A 131 -9.17 -4.69 -21.45
CA VAL A 131 -8.08 -5.46 -20.84
C VAL A 131 -7.20 -4.55 -19.98
N TYR A 132 -6.85 -3.36 -20.47
CA TYR A 132 -6.04 -2.40 -19.73
C TYR A 132 -6.77 -1.89 -18.49
N ARG A 133 -8.08 -1.58 -18.58
CA ARG A 133 -8.90 -1.14 -17.46
C ARG A 133 -8.88 -2.16 -16.32
N LYS A 134 -9.09 -3.44 -16.64
CA LYS A 134 -9.01 -4.54 -15.67
C LYS A 134 -7.64 -4.62 -14.97
N ARG A 135 -6.56 -4.36 -15.71
CA ARG A 135 -5.19 -4.34 -15.15
C ARG A 135 -4.94 -3.12 -14.27
N LEU A 136 -5.51 -1.97 -14.61
CA LEU A 136 -5.30 -0.70 -13.91
C LEU A 136 -5.88 -0.68 -12.48
N TYR A 137 -6.82 -1.55 -12.13
CA TYR A 137 -7.28 -1.70 -10.73
C TYR A 137 -6.82 -3.02 -10.07
N ASP A 138 -5.93 -3.79 -10.73
CA ASP A 138 -5.45 -5.07 -10.22
C ASP A 138 -4.16 -4.89 -9.39
N ILE A 139 -4.23 -5.23 -8.09
CA ILE A 139 -3.07 -5.15 -7.18
C ILE A 139 -1.93 -6.08 -7.61
N SER A 140 -2.20 -7.23 -8.21
CA SER A 140 -1.13 -8.11 -8.69
C SER A 140 -0.37 -7.47 -9.84
N TRP A 141 -1.05 -6.76 -10.75
CA TRP A 141 -0.41 -5.96 -11.78
C TRP A 141 0.37 -4.79 -11.18
N PHE A 142 -0.22 -4.06 -10.24
CA PHE A 142 0.45 -2.96 -9.53
C PHE A 142 1.77 -3.43 -8.89
N MET A 143 1.69 -4.46 -8.04
CA MET A 143 2.85 -5.00 -7.33
C MET A 143 3.88 -5.63 -8.27
N ARG A 144 3.45 -6.22 -9.40
CA ARG A 144 4.37 -6.72 -10.42
C ARG A 144 5.21 -5.59 -11.01
N LEU A 145 4.59 -4.47 -11.38
CA LEU A 145 5.30 -3.34 -11.99
C LEU A 145 6.15 -2.55 -11.00
N LEU A 146 5.83 -2.62 -9.72
CA LEU A 146 6.69 -2.14 -8.64
C LEU A 146 7.92 -3.06 -8.53
N ASN A 147 7.69 -4.33 -8.22
CA ASN A 147 8.75 -5.29 -7.91
C ASN A 147 9.70 -5.53 -9.09
N GLU A 148 9.17 -5.70 -10.30
CA GLU A 148 9.98 -5.97 -11.50
C GLU A 148 10.93 -4.81 -11.80
N SER A 149 10.45 -3.57 -11.69
CA SER A 149 11.25 -2.37 -11.95
C SER A 149 12.45 -2.29 -11.01
N ILE A 150 12.23 -2.56 -9.73
CA ILE A 150 13.28 -2.54 -8.70
C ILE A 150 14.24 -3.71 -8.90
N ALA A 151 13.73 -4.93 -9.13
CA ALA A 151 14.56 -6.11 -9.36
C ALA A 151 15.48 -5.96 -10.57
N ARG A 152 14.96 -5.47 -11.70
CA ARG A 152 15.75 -5.27 -12.92
C ARG A 152 16.85 -4.22 -12.72
N ARG A 153 16.53 -3.12 -12.01
CA ARG A 153 17.50 -2.05 -11.75
C ARG A 153 18.58 -2.50 -10.76
N ALA A 154 18.20 -3.17 -9.68
CA ALA A 154 19.13 -3.67 -8.67
C ALA A 154 20.04 -4.77 -9.24
N ASN A 155 19.49 -5.78 -9.94
CA ASN A 155 20.30 -6.82 -10.58
C ASN A 155 21.29 -6.25 -11.60
N LYS A 156 20.88 -5.24 -12.36
CA LYS A 156 21.77 -4.53 -13.28
C LYS A 156 22.90 -3.80 -12.54
N GLU A 157 22.59 -3.08 -11.46
CA GLU A 157 23.59 -2.40 -10.63
C GLU A 157 24.57 -3.39 -9.97
N ASP A 158 24.07 -4.55 -9.55
CA ASP A 158 24.86 -5.59 -8.90
C ASP A 158 25.56 -6.53 -9.89
N ASN A 159 25.43 -6.27 -11.20
CA ASN A 159 25.96 -7.11 -12.29
C ASN A 159 25.63 -8.61 -12.11
N CYS A 160 24.42 -8.91 -11.66
CA CYS A 160 23.98 -10.27 -11.37
C CYS A 160 22.68 -10.62 -12.13
N THR A 161 22.40 -11.92 -12.18
CA THR A 161 21.15 -12.46 -12.75
C THR A 161 20.45 -13.31 -11.70
N GLY A 162 19.13 -13.53 -11.90
CA GLY A 162 18.32 -14.35 -11.00
C GLY A 162 17.31 -13.58 -10.17
N HIS A 163 16.81 -14.23 -9.11
CA HIS A 163 15.71 -13.72 -8.30
C HIS A 163 16.18 -12.65 -7.30
N PHE A 164 15.59 -11.46 -7.40
CA PHE A 164 15.79 -10.40 -6.41
C PHE A 164 14.80 -10.49 -5.23
N TRP A 165 13.57 -10.92 -5.49
CA TRP A 165 12.51 -11.09 -4.48
C TRP A 165 12.36 -12.58 -4.11
N GLU A 166 12.06 -12.90 -2.84
CA GLU A 166 11.87 -14.28 -2.32
C GLU A 166 10.74 -15.05 -3.01
N GLY A 167 9.88 -14.34 -3.76
CA GLY A 167 8.86 -14.93 -4.60
C GLY A 167 7.69 -13.98 -4.76
N ARG A 168 6.49 -14.52 -4.52
CA ARG A 168 5.24 -13.77 -4.59
C ARG A 168 5.10 -12.84 -3.38
N PHE A 169 4.73 -11.57 -3.61
CA PHE A 169 4.31 -10.68 -2.53
C PHE A 169 3.18 -11.30 -1.69
N LYS A 170 3.20 -11.10 -0.37
CA LYS A 170 2.10 -11.45 0.54
C LYS A 170 1.00 -10.40 0.45
N SER A 171 -0.25 -10.81 0.61
CA SER A 171 -1.41 -9.93 0.63
C SER A 171 -2.33 -10.32 1.77
N GLN A 172 -2.76 -9.35 2.58
CA GLN A 172 -3.75 -9.54 3.64
C GLN A 172 -4.93 -8.59 3.42
N ALA A 173 -6.16 -9.11 3.41
CA ALA A 173 -7.36 -8.29 3.30
C ALA A 173 -7.64 -7.58 4.63
N LEU A 174 -7.95 -6.28 4.59
CA LEU A 174 -8.30 -5.47 5.76
C LEU A 174 -9.82 -5.29 5.79
N LEU A 175 -10.50 -6.06 6.63
CA LEU A 175 -11.96 -6.28 6.50
C LEU A 175 -12.81 -5.20 7.17
N ASP A 176 -12.24 -4.38 8.05
CA ASP A 176 -12.93 -3.33 8.77
C ASP A 176 -12.02 -2.09 8.97
N GLU A 177 -12.61 -0.98 9.41
CA GLU A 177 -11.87 0.28 9.64
C GLU A 177 -10.77 0.14 10.68
N ALA A 178 -10.96 -0.71 11.69
CA ALA A 178 -9.96 -0.97 12.72
C ALA A 178 -8.75 -1.70 12.14
N ALA A 179 -8.97 -2.71 11.30
CA ALA A 179 -7.92 -3.41 10.56
C ALA A 179 -7.18 -2.47 9.64
N LEU A 180 -7.88 -1.55 8.97
CA LEU A 180 -7.27 -0.52 8.15
C LEU A 180 -6.37 0.41 8.98
N ALA A 181 -6.90 1.01 10.05
CA ALA A 181 -6.16 1.91 10.92
C ALA A 181 -4.95 1.22 11.58
N ALA A 182 -5.15 0.01 12.13
CA ALA A 182 -4.10 -0.76 12.79
C ALA A 182 -3.00 -1.15 11.82
N CYS A 183 -3.35 -1.57 10.60
CA CYS A 183 -2.37 -1.92 9.59
C CYS A 183 -1.59 -0.70 9.10
N MET A 184 -2.26 0.42 8.83
CA MET A 184 -1.57 1.65 8.43
C MET A 184 -0.61 2.13 9.52
N ALA A 185 -1.05 2.15 10.79
CA ALA A 185 -0.20 2.52 11.93
C ALA A 185 0.99 1.56 12.09
N TYR A 186 0.75 0.25 11.95
CA TYR A 186 1.81 -0.76 11.95
C TYR A 186 2.86 -0.47 10.87
N VAL A 187 2.42 -0.19 9.63
CA VAL A 187 3.31 0.08 8.50
C VAL A 187 4.12 1.36 8.74
N ASP A 188 3.46 2.45 9.13
CA ASP A 188 4.10 3.74 9.39
C ASP A 188 5.10 3.69 10.57
N LEU A 189 4.88 2.80 11.54
CA LEU A 189 5.77 2.59 12.69
C LEU A 189 6.86 1.56 12.47
N ASN A 190 6.90 0.85 11.33
CA ASN A 190 7.89 -0.20 11.12
C ASN A 190 9.35 0.29 11.21
N PRO A 191 9.73 1.45 10.62
CA PRO A 191 11.09 1.96 10.81
C PRO A 191 11.40 2.30 12.27
N VAL A 192 10.44 2.84 13.03
CA VAL A 192 10.62 3.15 14.46
C VAL A 192 10.82 1.87 15.28
N ARG A 193 9.99 0.85 15.03
CA ARG A 193 10.09 -0.46 15.69
C ARG A 193 11.38 -1.20 15.38
N ALA A 194 11.93 -0.99 14.18
CA ALA A 194 13.20 -1.56 13.76
C ALA A 194 14.43 -0.73 14.20
N CYS A 195 14.24 0.32 15.00
CA CYS A 195 15.28 1.27 15.40
C CYS A 195 16.02 1.92 14.22
N LEU A 196 15.33 2.11 13.09
CA LEU A 196 15.84 2.85 11.92
C LEU A 196 15.50 4.35 11.99
N ALA A 197 14.59 4.72 12.88
CA ALA A 197 14.18 6.10 13.13
C ALA A 197 13.70 6.22 14.59
N ASP A 198 13.98 7.34 15.26
CA ASP A 198 13.53 7.54 16.65
C ASP A 198 12.05 7.93 16.74
N THR A 199 11.53 8.62 15.71
CA THR A 199 10.15 9.11 15.67
C THR A 199 9.56 9.02 14.25
N PRO A 200 8.21 9.06 14.11
CA PRO A 200 7.56 9.11 12.80
C PRO A 200 7.99 10.31 11.95
N GLU A 201 8.32 11.45 12.57
CA GLU A 201 8.77 12.68 11.91
C GLU A 201 10.14 12.53 11.25
N VAL A 202 10.97 11.59 11.67
CA VAL A 202 12.30 11.34 11.08
C VAL A 202 12.36 10.00 10.32
N SER A 203 11.22 9.30 10.24
CA SER A 203 11.05 8.03 9.53
C SER A 203 11.02 8.24 8.01
N MET A 204 12.19 8.35 7.39
CA MET A 204 12.32 8.61 5.94
C MET A 204 11.70 7.47 5.10
N HIS A 205 11.17 7.86 3.92
CA HIS A 205 10.49 6.97 2.98
C HIS A 205 9.30 6.19 3.57
N THR A 206 8.48 6.92 4.34
CA THR A 206 7.19 6.45 4.84
C THR A 206 6.06 7.42 4.51
N SER A 207 4.83 6.89 4.48
CA SER A 207 3.65 7.72 4.33
C SER A 207 3.45 8.71 5.49
N ILE A 208 3.68 8.30 6.74
CA ILE A 208 3.50 9.18 7.90
C ILE A 208 4.40 10.40 7.82
N LYS A 209 5.65 10.25 7.38
CA LYS A 209 6.56 11.38 7.20
C LYS A 209 6.01 12.39 6.19
N LYS A 210 5.52 11.94 5.03
CA LYS A 210 4.89 12.81 4.03
C LYS A 210 3.63 13.48 4.58
N ARG A 211 2.79 12.73 5.30
CA ARG A 211 1.56 13.22 5.91
C ARG A 211 1.83 14.30 6.96
N ILE A 212 2.81 14.09 7.85
CA ILE A 212 3.19 15.09 8.86
C ILE A 212 3.74 16.35 8.20
N ASN A 213 4.62 16.21 7.20
CA ASN A 213 5.19 17.37 6.51
C ASN A 213 4.12 18.22 5.83
N GLU A 214 3.16 17.62 5.12
CA GLU A 214 2.05 18.35 4.49
C GLU A 214 1.04 18.90 5.49
N ALA A 215 0.81 18.19 6.61
CA ALA A 215 -0.08 18.66 7.67
C ALA A 215 0.40 19.99 8.28
N LYS A 216 1.72 20.21 8.38
CA LYS A 216 2.29 21.51 8.81
C LYS A 216 1.91 22.67 7.88
N LEU A 217 1.58 22.37 6.63
CA LEU A 217 1.12 23.33 5.63
C LEU A 217 -0.42 23.34 5.47
N ASN A 218 -1.15 22.66 6.37
CA ASN A 218 -2.59 22.43 6.27
C ASN A 218 -3.01 21.73 4.96
N ARG A 219 -2.17 20.82 4.46
CA ARG A 219 -2.38 20.06 3.22
C ARG A 219 -2.33 18.55 3.49
N GLN A 220 -2.67 17.79 2.46
CA GLN A 220 -2.46 16.35 2.41
C GLN A 220 -1.57 16.01 1.21
N PRO A 221 -0.71 14.98 1.31
CA PRO A 221 0.15 14.59 0.21
C PRO A 221 -0.68 14.07 -0.96
N ALA A 222 -0.61 14.77 -2.10
CA ALA A 222 -1.33 14.43 -3.33
C ALA A 222 -1.18 12.98 -3.81
N PRO A 223 0.00 12.30 -3.71
CA PRO A 223 0.14 10.94 -4.22
C PRO A 223 -0.40 9.85 -3.27
N LEU A 224 -0.90 10.21 -2.09
CA LEU A 224 -1.51 9.26 -1.14
C LEU A 224 -3.03 9.44 -1.10
N LEU A 225 -3.74 8.38 -0.73
CA LEU A 225 -5.17 8.47 -0.49
C LEU A 225 -5.43 9.50 0.62
N PRO A 226 -6.25 10.55 0.37
CA PRO A 226 -6.50 11.58 1.36
C PRO A 226 -7.39 11.04 2.47
N PHE A 227 -7.23 11.61 3.66
CA PHE A 227 -8.18 11.47 4.75
C PHE A 227 -9.42 12.31 4.48
N ALA A 228 -10.57 11.66 4.39
CA ALA A 228 -11.86 12.30 4.11
C ALA A 228 -12.60 12.74 5.38
N GLY A 229 -12.07 12.40 6.57
CA GLY A 229 -12.72 12.70 7.85
C GLY A 229 -13.54 11.53 8.37
N ASN A 230 -14.44 11.82 9.30
CA ASN A 230 -15.30 10.80 9.91
C ASN A 230 -16.42 10.38 8.93
N PRO A 231 -16.82 9.09 8.93
CA PRO A 231 -17.94 8.62 8.11
C PRO A 231 -19.20 9.46 8.36
N THR A 232 -19.73 10.03 7.28
CA THR A 232 -21.02 10.73 7.23
C THR A 232 -21.66 10.45 5.87
N ASN A 233 -22.97 10.70 5.71
CA ASN A 233 -23.69 10.40 4.46
C ASN A 233 -23.08 11.08 3.22
N ASN A 234 -22.37 12.20 3.38
CA ASN A 234 -21.78 12.99 2.30
C ASN A 234 -20.24 13.08 2.39
N MET A 235 -19.56 12.05 2.91
CA MET A 235 -18.10 12.10 3.00
C MET A 235 -17.45 12.06 1.60
N PRO A 236 -16.39 12.87 1.36
CA PRO A 236 -15.58 12.74 0.15
C PRO A 236 -14.94 11.35 0.03
N ASP A 237 -14.55 10.96 -1.18
CA ASP A 237 -13.81 9.72 -1.41
C ASP A 237 -12.43 9.78 -0.72
N GLY A 238 -12.17 8.87 0.22
CA GLY A 238 -10.91 8.85 0.96
C GLY A 238 -10.90 7.89 2.16
N LEU A 239 -9.85 7.99 2.96
CA LEU A 239 -9.72 7.25 4.21
C LEU A 239 -10.73 7.77 5.24
N PRO A 240 -11.47 6.88 5.93
CA PRO A 240 -12.53 7.24 6.86
C PRO A 240 -12.01 7.74 8.22
N PHE A 241 -10.95 8.55 8.24
CA PHE A 241 -10.41 9.14 9.47
C PHE A 241 -10.09 10.61 9.22
N ARG A 242 -10.02 11.40 10.29
CA ARG A 242 -9.38 12.72 10.21
C ARG A 242 -7.87 12.54 10.25
N LEU A 243 -7.13 13.29 9.44
CA LEU A 243 -5.66 13.21 9.40
C LEU A 243 -5.03 13.50 10.78
N GLN A 244 -5.56 14.49 11.51
CA GLN A 244 -5.07 14.86 12.85
C GLN A 244 -5.22 13.69 13.84
N ASP A 245 -6.41 13.10 13.89
CA ASP A 245 -6.68 11.97 14.78
C ASP A 245 -5.81 10.74 14.38
N TYR A 246 -5.50 10.56 13.09
CA TYR A 246 -4.59 9.50 12.63
C TYR A 246 -3.14 9.74 13.04
N ILE A 247 -2.62 10.96 12.89
CA ILE A 247 -1.25 11.30 13.32
C ILE A 247 -1.12 11.08 14.83
N GLU A 248 -2.12 11.52 15.61
CA GLU A 248 -2.17 11.28 17.06
C GLU A 248 -2.17 9.79 17.38
N LEU A 249 -2.96 8.99 16.68
CA LEU A 249 -2.99 7.54 16.84
C LEU A 249 -1.62 6.90 16.60
N VAL A 250 -0.92 7.31 15.54
CA VAL A 250 0.43 6.79 15.22
C VAL A 250 1.44 7.19 16.30
N GLU A 251 1.41 8.43 16.75
CA GLU A 251 2.29 8.93 17.81
C GLU A 251 2.09 8.16 19.13
N LEU A 252 0.83 8.01 19.57
CA LEU A 252 0.49 7.23 20.77
C LEU A 252 0.91 5.77 20.63
N SER A 253 0.65 5.16 19.47
CA SER A 253 1.05 3.78 19.19
C SER A 253 2.56 3.60 19.18
N GLY A 254 3.30 4.56 18.60
CA GLY A 254 4.77 4.57 18.57
C GLY A 254 5.38 4.57 19.98
N ARG A 255 4.85 5.40 20.88
CA ARG A 255 5.32 5.46 22.29
C ARG A 255 5.16 4.14 23.05
N CYS A 256 4.17 3.33 22.67
CA CYS A 256 3.88 2.04 23.31
C CYS A 256 4.62 0.86 22.68
N LEU A 257 5.00 0.99 21.41
CA LEU A 257 5.70 -0.05 20.64
C LEU A 257 7.22 0.19 20.56
N HIS A 258 7.70 1.36 21.02
CA HIS A 258 9.13 1.68 21.02
C HIS A 258 9.91 0.72 21.94
N PRO A 259 10.98 0.05 21.45
CA PRO A 259 11.69 -0.98 22.22
C PRO A 259 12.20 -0.52 23.59
N ASN A 260 12.59 0.77 23.68
CA ASN A 260 13.13 1.37 24.89
C ASN A 260 12.11 2.19 25.72
N LYS A 261 10.82 2.24 25.33
CA LYS A 261 9.78 2.97 26.09
C LYS A 261 8.56 2.09 26.32
N LYS A 262 8.28 1.77 27.58
CA LYS A 262 7.08 1.02 27.99
C LYS A 262 5.93 1.99 28.28
N GLY A 263 5.42 2.67 27.25
CA GLY A 263 4.17 3.43 27.38
C GLY A 263 2.95 2.51 27.41
N LYS A 264 1.86 2.93 28.06
CA LYS A 264 0.51 2.36 27.90
C LYS A 264 -0.33 3.37 27.11
N ILE A 265 -1.05 2.95 26.07
CA ILE A 265 -2.04 3.82 25.43
C ILE A 265 -3.20 3.90 26.41
N ASN A 266 -3.60 5.12 26.79
CA ASN A 266 -4.90 5.28 27.40
C ASN A 266 -5.90 5.31 26.26
N ASP A 267 -6.56 4.18 25.99
CA ASP A 267 -7.42 4.00 24.81
C ASP A 267 -8.54 5.05 24.75
N SER A 268 -8.94 5.61 25.89
CA SER A 268 -9.93 6.69 26.02
C SER A 268 -9.48 8.05 25.47
N ASN A 269 -8.19 8.25 25.19
CA ASN A 269 -7.66 9.51 24.67
C ASN A 269 -7.62 9.55 23.13
N SER A 270 -7.79 8.42 22.42
CA SER A 270 -7.76 8.41 20.95
C SER A 270 -9.17 8.41 20.36
N ARG A 271 -9.51 9.50 19.66
CA ARG A 271 -10.82 9.66 19.00
C ARG A 271 -11.09 8.59 17.96
N ILE A 272 -10.05 8.11 17.25
CA ILE A 272 -10.21 6.98 16.33
C ILE A 272 -10.60 5.75 17.14
N LEU A 273 -9.81 5.36 18.15
CA LEU A 273 -10.03 4.12 18.92
C LEU A 273 -11.43 4.05 19.56
N SER A 274 -11.88 5.15 20.17
CA SER A 274 -13.25 5.24 20.73
C SER A 274 -14.32 5.03 19.67
N ARG A 275 -14.13 5.59 18.46
CA ARG A 275 -15.11 5.52 17.37
C ARG A 275 -15.20 4.13 16.73
N ILE A 276 -14.05 3.49 16.48
CA ILE A 276 -14.01 2.16 15.83
C ILE A 276 -14.33 1.00 16.79
N GLY A 277 -14.89 1.30 17.98
CA GLY A 277 -15.41 0.30 18.92
C GLY A 277 -14.33 -0.49 19.65
N LEU A 278 -13.13 0.07 19.76
CA LEU A 278 -11.96 -0.63 20.31
C LEU A 278 -11.78 -0.52 21.81
N GLU A 279 -12.73 0.09 22.55
CA GLU A 279 -12.76 0.04 24.02
C GLU A 279 -12.73 -1.40 24.58
N TYR A 280 -13.01 -2.41 23.74
CA TYR A 280 -12.98 -3.84 24.06
C TYR A 280 -11.87 -4.64 23.34
N CYS A 281 -11.02 -4.00 22.53
CA CYS A 281 -9.98 -4.69 21.78
C CYS A 281 -8.59 -4.44 22.39
N ASP A 282 -7.67 -5.37 22.19
CA ASP A 282 -6.27 -5.15 22.50
C ASP A 282 -5.58 -4.49 21.29
N TRP A 283 -5.67 -3.16 21.18
CA TRP A 283 -5.09 -2.39 20.08
C TRP A 283 -3.60 -2.70 19.89
N LYS A 284 -2.86 -2.79 20.99
CA LYS A 284 -1.43 -3.11 20.96
C LYS A 284 -1.19 -4.43 20.24
N ASN A 285 -1.92 -5.48 20.62
CA ASN A 285 -1.83 -6.79 19.97
C ASN A 285 -2.31 -6.76 18.52
N MET A 286 -3.29 -5.92 18.18
CA MET A 286 -3.77 -5.77 16.81
C MET A 286 -2.66 -5.21 15.91
N VAL A 287 -2.04 -4.10 16.33
CA VAL A 287 -0.97 -3.42 15.61
C VAL A 287 0.29 -4.30 15.58
N SER A 288 0.78 -4.80 16.72
CA SER A 288 2.00 -5.61 16.73
C SER A 288 1.84 -6.96 16.04
N GLY A 289 0.60 -7.47 15.97
CA GLY A 289 0.25 -8.79 15.45
C GLY A 289 -0.06 -8.84 13.94
N ILE A 290 -0.02 -7.73 13.20
CA ILE A 290 -0.43 -7.68 11.78
C ILE A 290 0.18 -8.82 10.94
N GLU A 291 1.47 -9.11 11.09
CA GLU A 291 2.13 -10.17 10.32
C GLU A 291 2.15 -11.56 10.99
N THR A 292 2.08 -11.62 12.32
CA THR A 292 2.25 -12.87 13.08
C THR A 292 0.92 -13.56 13.36
N THR A 293 -0.07 -12.76 13.73
CA THR A 293 -1.40 -13.18 14.20
C THR A 293 -2.33 -13.42 13.03
N PHE A 294 -2.21 -12.63 11.96
CA PHE A 294 -3.11 -12.66 10.82
C PHE A 294 -2.42 -13.24 9.57
N LYS A 295 -2.91 -14.37 9.05
CA LYS A 295 -2.29 -15.00 7.87
C LYS A 295 -2.78 -14.40 6.54
N SER A 296 -4.08 -14.20 6.38
CA SER A 296 -4.70 -13.80 5.09
C SER A 296 -5.67 -12.63 5.17
N SER A 297 -6.24 -12.36 6.34
CA SER A 297 -7.05 -11.15 6.55
C SER A 297 -7.04 -10.74 8.02
N VAL A 298 -7.26 -9.44 8.23
CA VAL A 298 -7.25 -8.75 9.52
C VAL A 298 -8.65 -8.21 9.78
N SER A 299 -9.18 -8.45 10.98
CA SER A 299 -10.44 -7.88 11.48
C SER A 299 -10.48 -7.94 13.01
N ILE A 300 -11.33 -7.12 13.62
CA ILE A 300 -11.61 -7.17 15.06
C ILE A 300 -12.12 -8.57 15.44
N GLU A 301 -13.09 -9.09 14.69
CA GLU A 301 -13.71 -10.39 14.95
C GLU A 301 -12.67 -11.52 15.00
N LYS A 302 -11.70 -11.52 14.07
CA LYS A 302 -10.62 -12.52 14.06
C LYS A 302 -9.70 -12.39 15.26
N GLN A 303 -9.44 -11.17 15.71
CA GLN A 303 -8.64 -10.94 16.90
C GLN A 303 -9.35 -11.51 18.15
N LEU A 304 -10.63 -11.21 18.31
CA LEU A 304 -11.46 -11.74 19.41
C LEU A 304 -11.52 -13.27 19.40
N ASN A 305 -11.73 -13.87 18.23
CA ASN A 305 -11.79 -15.33 18.08
C ASN A 305 -10.45 -16.01 18.41
N GLN A 306 -9.31 -15.38 18.13
CA GLN A 306 -8.01 -15.93 18.53
C GLN A 306 -7.79 -15.82 20.04
N ARG A 307 -8.22 -14.72 20.65
CA ARG A 307 -8.14 -14.53 22.10
C ARG A 307 -8.97 -15.59 22.84
N LYS A 308 -10.22 -15.83 22.40
CA LYS A 308 -11.08 -16.91 22.95
C LYS A 308 -10.41 -18.29 22.87
N LYS A 309 -9.73 -18.59 21.77
CA LYS A 309 -8.98 -19.86 21.60
C LYS A 309 -7.77 -19.96 22.51
N GLN A 310 -7.10 -18.84 22.82
CA GLN A 310 -5.97 -18.80 23.76
C GLN A 310 -6.43 -18.86 25.22
N GLU A 311 -7.62 -18.32 25.52
CA GLU A 311 -8.22 -18.28 26.87
C GLU A 311 -9.03 -19.56 27.21
N GLY A 312 -9.07 -20.57 26.34
CA GLY A 312 -9.54 -21.91 26.69
C GLY A 312 -11.06 -22.14 26.70
N TYR A 313 -11.85 -21.26 26.08
CA TYR A 313 -13.28 -21.52 25.86
C TYR A 313 -13.48 -22.14 24.46
N GLY A 314 -13.52 -23.48 24.43
CA GLY A 314 -13.88 -24.30 23.28
C GLY A 314 -15.37 -24.29 22.98
#